data_AF-A0A4S2EM42-F1
#
_entry.id   AF-A0A4S2EM42-F1
#
_cell.length_a   1.000
_cell.length_b   1.000
_cell.length_c   1.000
_cell.angle_alpha   90.00
_cell.angle_beta   90.00
_cell.angle_gamma   90.00
#
_symmetry.space_group_name_H-M   'P 1'
#
loop_
_entity.id
_entity.type
_entity.pdbx_description
1 polymer ?
#
loop_
_entity_poly.entity_id
_entity_poly.type
_entity_poly.pdbx_seq_one_letter_code
_entity_poly.pdbx_strand_id
1 'polypeptide(L)' 'MRGRCNDMEVRDVFGHVIHEYDVCKAMATGEVMLVIKGSDGKLIVRNNIIGLSDYLDVYPDGELKILGNASISS' A
#
# COMPACT_ATOMS: atom_id res chain seq x y z
N MET A 1 -10.42 -22.39 -18.22
CA MET A 1 -10.65 -21.60 -16.99
C MET A 1 -9.45 -20.69 -16.79
N ARG A 2 -9.59 -19.38 -17.00
CA ARG A 2 -8.51 -18.42 -16.71
C ARG A 2 -8.59 -18.10 -15.22
N GLY A 3 -7.64 -18.60 -14.43
CA GLY A 3 -7.49 -18.18 -13.05
C GLY A 3 -7.24 -16.68 -13.04
N ARG A 4 -8.10 -15.92 -12.36
CA ARG A 4 -7.78 -14.54 -11.99
C ARG A 4 -6.44 -14.61 -11.25
N CYS A 5 -5.42 -13.91 -11.73
CA CYS A 5 -4.39 -13.47 -10.80
C CYS A 5 -5.15 -12.72 -9.72
N ASN A 6 -5.25 -13.30 -8.52
CA ASN A 6 -5.64 -12.52 -7.36
C ASN A 6 -4.52 -11.50 -7.21
N ASP A 7 -4.76 -10.26 -7.63
CA ASP A 7 -4.04 -9.14 -7.04
C ASP A 7 -4.24 -9.33 -5.53
N MET A 8 -3.16 -9.66 -4.81
CA MET A 8 -3.25 -9.91 -3.38
C MET A 8 -3.71 -8.61 -2.71
N GLU A 9 -4.96 -8.59 -2.26
CA GLU A 9 -5.48 -7.52 -1.43
C GLU A 9 -4.74 -7.54 -0.10
N VAL A 10 -4.03 -6.46 0.22
CA VAL A 10 -3.41 -6.27 1.53
C VAL A 10 -4.35 -5.46 2.40
N ARG A 11 -4.57 -5.92 3.63
CA ARG A 11 -5.46 -5.30 4.61
C ARG A 11 -4.69 -4.58 5.70
N ASP A 12 -5.19 -3.41 6.08
CA ASP A 12 -4.63 -2.62 7.16
C ASP A 12 -4.92 -3.24 8.54
N VAL A 13 -4.41 -2.61 9.60
CA VAL A 13 -4.61 -3.04 11.00
C VAL A 13 -6.06 -3.13 11.46
N PHE A 14 -7.01 -2.59 10.69
CA PHE A 14 -8.45 -2.64 10.95
C PHE A 14 -9.20 -3.54 9.96
N GLY A 15 -8.50 -4.20 9.04
CA GLY A 15 -9.08 -5.09 8.03
C GLY A 15 -9.54 -4.39 6.74
N HIS A 16 -9.27 -3.09 6.58
CA HIS A 16 -9.59 -2.34 5.38
C HIS A 16 -8.59 -2.65 4.26
N VAL A 17 -9.08 -2.84 3.03
CA VAL A 17 -8.21 -3.04 1.87
C VAL A 17 -7.45 -1.75 1.56
N ILE A 18 -6.15 -1.87 1.33
CA ILE A 18 -5.26 -0.77 0.96
C ILE A 18 -5.34 -0.54 -0.56
N HIS A 19 -5.57 0.70 -0.97
CA HIS A 19 -5.75 1.10 -2.36
C HIS A 19 -4.69 2.12 -2.82
N GLU A 20 -4.66 2.37 -4.12
CA GLU A 20 -3.85 3.45 -4.69
C GLU A 20 -4.18 4.80 -4.02
N TYR A 21 -3.13 5.58 -3.77
CA TYR A 21 -3.13 6.86 -3.06
C TYR A 21 -3.42 6.80 -1.56
N ASP A 22 -3.59 5.62 -0.96
CA ASP A 22 -3.59 5.54 0.50
C ASP A 22 -2.24 5.94 1.07
N VAL A 23 -2.28 6.68 2.18
CA VAL A 23 -1.11 6.99 2.99
C VAL A 23 -1.10 6.01 4.14
N CYS A 24 -0.10 5.13 4.17
CA CYS A 24 0.04 4.09 5.16
C CYS A 24 1.17 4.42 6.14
N LYS A 25 1.04 3.94 7.37
CA LYS A 25 2.12 3.91 8.36
C LYS A 25 2.48 2.46 8.68
N ALA A 26 3.74 2.09 8.54
CA ALA A 26 4.24 0.82 9.02
C ALA A 26 4.24 0.83 10.56
N MET A 27 3.57 -0.14 11.17
CA MET A 27 3.41 -0.16 12.63
C MET A 27 4.70 -0.53 13.36
N ALA A 28 5.55 -1.35 12.73
CA ALA A 28 6.83 -1.77 13.31
C ALA A 28 7.89 -0.65 13.34
N THR A 29 8.03 0.12 12.25
CA THR A 29 9.08 1.13 12.09
C THR A 29 8.59 2.56 12.32
N GLY A 30 7.28 2.79 12.16
CA GLY A 30 6.68 4.12 12.21
C GLY A 30 6.82 4.92 10.91
N GLU A 31 7.41 4.35 9.87
CA GLU A 31 7.58 4.98 8.56
C GLU A 31 6.23 5.25 7.91
N VAL A 32 6.11 6.37 7.21
CA VAL A 32 4.89 6.76 6.47
C VAL A 32 5.17 6.68 4.99
N MET A 33 4.31 6.02 4.23
CA MET A 33 4.49 5.78 2.79
C MET A 33 3.20 6.08 2.03
N LEU A 34 3.36 6.51 0.78
CA LEU A 34 2.27 6.66 -0.18
C LEU A 34 2.16 5.40 -1.02
N VAL A 35 0.96 4.85 -1.15
CA VAL A 35 0.66 3.75 -2.05
C VAL A 35 0.46 4.31 -3.46
N ILE A 36 1.19 3.80 -4.44
CA ILE A 36 1.07 4.19 -5.85
C ILE A 36 1.12 2.95 -6.75
N LYS A 37 0.65 3.09 -7.99
CA LYS A 37 0.81 2.05 -9.00
C LYS A 37 2.20 2.11 -9.65
N GLY A 38 2.93 1.01 -9.60
CA GLY A 38 4.20 0.82 -10.30
C GLY A 38 4.01 0.71 -11.82
N SER A 39 5.12 0.77 -12.57
CA SER A 39 5.11 0.66 -14.04
C SER A 39 4.64 -0.71 -14.54
N ASP A 40 4.71 -1.74 -13.70
CA ASP A 40 4.22 -3.09 -13.95
C ASP A 40 2.73 -3.27 -13.59
N GLY A 41 2.07 -2.20 -13.12
CA GLY A 41 0.67 -2.21 -12.73
C GLY A 41 0.39 -2.72 -11.32
N LYS A 42 1.42 -3.10 -10.54
CA LYS A 42 1.26 -3.53 -9.14
C LYS A 42 1.29 -2.35 -8.18
N LEU A 43 0.69 -2.50 -7.01
CA LEU A 43 0.80 -1.49 -5.95
C LEU A 43 2.17 -1.57 -5.28
N ILE A 44 2.76 -0.40 -5.08
CA ILE A 44 4.00 -0.20 -4.33
C ILE A 44 3.75 0.84 -3.23
N VAL A 45 4.53 0.76 -2.15
CA VAL A 45 4.62 1.79 -1.12
C VAL A 45 5.91 2.59 -1.34
N ARG A 46 5.80 3.92 -1.32
CA ARG A 46 6.94 4.81 -1.58
C ARG A 46 7.06 5.91 -0.52
N ASN A 47 8.28 6.17 -0.09
CA ASN A 47 8.65 7.37 0.66
C ASN A 47 9.97 7.94 0.11
N ASN A 48 9.87 9.08 -0.58
CA ASN A 48 11.03 9.72 -1.21
C ASN A 48 11.96 10.44 -0.22
N ILE A 49 11.54 10.70 1.02
CA ILE A 49 12.38 11.34 2.05
C ILE A 49 13.45 10.36 2.54
N ILE A 50 13.09 9.08 2.69
CA ILE A 50 13.98 8.00 3.17
C ILE A 50 14.45 7.05 2.06
N GLY A 51 13.97 7.22 0.83
CA GLY A 51 14.35 6.37 -0.30
C GLY A 51 13.69 4.98 -0.31
N LEU A 52 12.56 4.80 0.37
CA LEU A 52 11.82 3.53 0.43
C LEU A 52 10.95 3.36 -0.82
N SER A 53 11.01 2.17 -1.43
CA SER A 53 10.18 1.81 -2.58
C SER A 53 10.02 0.28 -2.67
N ASP A 54 8.98 -0.25 -2.04
CA ASP A 54 8.72 -1.70 -1.96
C ASP A 54 7.37 -2.06 -2.59
N TYR A 55 7.20 -3.31 -3.01
CA TYR A 55 5.87 -3.81 -3.36
C TYR A 55 4.97 -3.85 -2.13
N LEU A 56 3.68 -3.55 -2.31
CA LEU A 56 2.73 -3.58 -1.20
C LEU A 56 2.55 -5.01 -0.64
N ASP A 57 2.69 -6.03 -1.48
CA ASP A 57 2.48 -7.44 -1.14
C ASP A 57 3.58 -8.04 -0.22
N VAL A 58 4.69 -7.32 0.03
CA VAL A 58 5.69 -7.75 1.02
C VAL A 58 5.27 -7.45 2.45
N TYR A 59 4.22 -6.64 2.64
CA TYR A 59 3.66 -6.31 3.94
C TYR A 59 2.45 -7.22 4.22
N PRO A 60 2.52 -8.12 5.21
CA PRO A 60 1.38 -8.90 5.67
C PRO A 60 0.19 -8.05 6.11
N ASP A 61 -1.00 -8.64 6.03
CA ASP A 61 -2.22 -8.07 6.62
C ASP A 61 -1.98 -7.69 8.08
N GLY A 62 -2.36 -6.46 8.44
CA GLY A 62 -2.25 -5.94 9.79
C GLY A 62 -0.89 -5.31 10.15
N GLU A 63 0.05 -5.18 9.22
CA GLU A 63 1.31 -4.45 9.47
C GLU A 63 1.25 -2.96 9.15
N LEU A 64 0.39 -2.58 8.20
CA LEU A 64 0.20 -1.20 7.77
C LEU A 64 -1.08 -0.62 8.36
N LYS A 65 -1.04 0.65 8.77
CA LYS A 65 -2.21 1.43 9.17
C LYS A 65 -2.49 2.50 8.14
N ILE A 66 -3.70 2.53 7.57
CA ILE A 66 -4.13 3.65 6.73
C ILE A 66 -4.31 4.89 7.60
N LEU A 67 -3.68 5.99 7.19
CA LEU A 67 -3.80 7.31 7.83
C LEU A 67 -4.78 8.23 7.10
N GLY A 68 -5.00 7.97 5.81
CA GLY A 68 -5.87 8.74 4.93
C GLY A 68 -5.60 8.40 3.47
N ASN A 69 -6.26 9.09 2.57
CA ASN A 69 -6.06 8.93 1.13
C ASN A 69 -5.68 10.28 0.51
N ALA A 70 -4.65 10.28 -0.32
CA ALA A 70 -4.08 11.47 -0.97
C ALA A 70 -4.61 11.70 -2.38
N SER A 71 -5.71 11.04 -2.78
CA SER A 71 -6.36 11.34 -4.06
C SER A 71 -6.88 12.78 -4.06
N ILE A 72 -6.75 13.43 -5.21
CA ILE A 72 -7.32 14.75 -5.43
C ILE A 72 -8.78 14.55 -5.79
N SER A 73 -9.70 15.20 -5.08
CA SER A 73 -11.08 15.36 -5.55
C SER A 73 -11.08 16.31 -6.75
N SER A 74 -11.37 15.80 -7.94
CA SER A 74 -11.69 16.61 -9.12
C SER A 74 -13.10 17.16 -9.08
#